data_AF-A0A843BDY7-F1
#
_entry.id   AF-A0A843BDY7-F1
#
_cell.length_a   1.000
_cell.length_b   1.000
_cell.length_c   1.000
_cell.angle_alpha   90.00
_cell.angle_beta   90.00
_cell.angle_gamma   90.00
#
_symmetry.space_group_name_H-M   'P 1'
#
loop_
_entity.id
_entity.type
_entity.pdbx_description
1 polymer ?
#
loop_
_entity_poly.entity_id
_entity_poly.type
_entity_poly.pdbx_seq_one_letter_code
_entity_poly.pdbx_strand_id
1 'polypeptide(L)'
;MESNYDILGIGEGSTQKDIRDAFRRLALQVHSDRGGESAKFIRIKQAYEDLKVGKKYPDTPLEKLRSSRVFSGDADAEVRRRNEIIGREVSAEMLEAQEWAGALRRASITGTRMFGSKTLGEMEMEVKANGALHMKGNYMAGSIAYDGPVIMQGSISSPSWTQEFGTNIVVRRGDFKMVNPLENRYRIENGASVTAEAGNVIVGNVFGRKYRVDDPDGRVGVYTMREHRTRLRAPRGRIIVENAVNTVSLEGDIVMLLNMEDNVQISAREVLVYGSKITHDCDIRLKQNGVVRFFERNSVLGLSDDSTISLENGKSLHLRTIKSRRIRDLDDGLVEDPAQYAKGATMVGDGFAVTYDMLDSLVKDRGGLEWRGILGRGR
;
A
#
# COMPACT_ATOMS: atom_id res chain seq x y z
N MET A 1 14.60 32.98 14.89
CA MET A 1 15.08 32.47 13.60
C MET A 1 16.20 33.39 13.16
N GLU A 2 17.38 32.86 12.87
CA GLU A 2 18.53 33.69 12.47
C GLU A 2 18.31 34.23 11.04
N SER A 3 18.44 35.55 10.86
CA SER A 3 18.28 36.21 9.56
C SER A 3 19.55 36.11 8.72
N ASN A 4 19.46 36.43 7.42
CA ASN A 4 20.64 36.48 6.57
C ASN A 4 21.62 37.60 6.99
N TYR A 5 21.11 38.67 7.61
CA TYR A 5 21.92 39.74 8.18
C TYR A 5 22.71 39.24 9.40
N ASP A 6 22.07 38.46 10.28
CA ASP A 6 22.71 37.83 11.43
C ASP A 6 23.82 36.85 11.00
N ILE A 7 23.55 36.04 9.95
CA ILE A 7 24.52 35.08 9.39
C ILE A 7 25.77 35.79 8.83
N LEU A 8 25.60 36.98 8.25
CA LEU A 8 26.72 37.80 7.77
C LEU A 8 27.31 38.73 8.86
N GLY A 9 26.71 38.77 10.05
CA GLY A 9 27.12 39.63 11.16
C GLY A 9 27.02 41.12 10.85
N ILE A 10 25.96 41.54 10.14
CA ILE A 10 25.68 42.92 9.74
C ILE A 10 24.27 43.34 10.20
N GLY A 11 24.01 44.64 10.25
CA GLY A 11 22.72 45.18 10.66
C GLY A 11 21.65 45.10 9.55
N GLU A 12 20.38 45.03 9.96
CA GLU A 12 19.27 45.18 9.02
C GLU A 12 19.32 46.57 8.36
N GLY A 13 19.18 46.63 7.03
CA GLY A 13 19.30 47.89 6.28
C GLY A 13 20.73 48.24 5.81
N SER A 14 21.72 47.38 6.07
CA SER A 14 23.07 47.48 5.51
C SER A 14 23.06 47.59 3.98
N THR A 15 23.99 48.39 3.43
CA THR A 15 24.06 48.63 1.99
C THR A 15 24.57 47.40 1.24
N GLN A 16 24.35 47.35 -0.09
CA GLN A 16 24.91 46.29 -0.95
C GLN A 16 26.45 46.20 -0.88
N LYS A 17 27.11 47.33 -0.56
CA LYS A 17 28.56 47.36 -0.32
C LYS A 17 28.90 46.63 0.98
N ASP A 18 28.18 46.91 2.06
CA ASP A 18 28.39 46.29 3.38
C ASP A 18 28.12 44.78 3.35
N ILE A 19 27.07 44.35 2.65
CA ILE A 19 26.74 42.92 2.43
C ILE A 19 27.90 42.19 1.71
N ARG A 20 28.49 42.83 0.70
CA ARG A 20 29.60 42.27 -0.08
C ARG A 20 30.91 42.23 0.70
N ASP A 21 31.20 43.28 1.46
CA ASP A 21 32.42 43.37 2.27
C ASP A 21 32.37 42.37 3.44
N ALA A 22 31.19 42.18 4.05
CA ALA A 22 30.97 41.15 5.06
C ALA A 22 31.14 39.73 4.51
N PHE A 23 30.58 39.43 3.33
CA PHE A 23 30.77 38.14 2.66
C PHE A 23 32.24 37.85 2.37
N ARG A 24 33.00 38.82 1.85
CA ARG A 24 34.44 38.66 1.56
C ARG A 24 35.25 38.38 2.82
N ARG A 25 34.98 39.12 3.90
CA ARG A 25 35.63 38.92 5.21
C ARG A 25 35.38 37.52 5.75
N LEU A 26 34.14 37.05 5.71
CA LEU A 26 33.74 35.73 6.22
C LEU A 26 34.23 34.58 5.32
N ALA A 27 34.21 34.76 3.99
CA ALA A 27 34.75 33.78 3.06
C ALA A 27 36.25 33.54 3.29
N LEU A 28 37.03 34.62 3.49
CA LEU A 28 38.46 34.56 3.82
C LEU A 28 38.75 33.83 5.15
N GLN A 29 37.85 33.92 6.12
CA GLN A 29 37.99 33.23 7.41
C GLN A 29 37.69 31.73 7.35
N VAL A 30 36.95 31.26 6.35
CA VAL A 30 36.47 29.87 6.24
C VAL A 30 37.26 29.04 5.20
N HIS A 31 38.27 29.62 4.54
CA HIS A 31 39.06 28.94 3.50
C HIS A 31 40.00 27.82 3.99
N SER A 32 40.27 26.89 3.06
CA SER A 32 40.81 25.53 3.19
C SER A 32 42.15 25.33 3.91
N ASP A 33 42.99 26.35 4.09
CA ASP A 33 44.31 26.19 4.72
C ASP A 33 44.26 26.03 6.25
N ARG A 34 43.06 26.06 6.84
CA ARG A 34 42.84 25.89 8.29
C ARG A 34 41.76 24.87 8.67
N GLY A 35 41.35 24.00 7.74
CA GLY A 35 40.35 22.94 8.03
C GLY A 35 38.93 23.47 8.28
N GLY A 36 38.48 24.46 7.49
CA GLY A 36 37.14 25.04 7.63
C GLY A 36 36.00 24.06 7.32
N GLU A 37 34.95 24.08 8.14
CA GLU A 37 33.73 23.30 7.92
C GLU A 37 32.98 23.77 6.66
N SER A 38 32.86 22.88 5.67
CA SER A 38 32.15 23.12 4.40
C SER A 38 30.73 23.68 4.59
N ALA A 39 30.04 23.26 5.66
CA ALA A 39 28.71 23.73 6.00
C ALA A 39 28.64 25.24 6.32
N LYS A 40 29.67 25.81 6.97
CA LYS A 40 29.70 27.25 7.32
C LYS A 40 29.87 28.12 6.07
N PHE A 41 30.73 27.71 5.15
CA PHE A 41 30.93 28.44 3.89
C PHE A 41 29.66 28.44 3.04
N ILE A 42 29.00 27.29 2.91
CA ILE A 42 27.73 27.16 2.19
C ILE A 42 26.68 28.09 2.81
N ARG A 43 26.60 28.15 4.14
CA ARG A 43 25.67 29.00 4.87
C ARG A 43 25.91 30.50 4.63
N ILE A 44 27.18 30.93 4.68
CA ILE A 44 27.58 32.32 4.42
C ILE A 44 27.28 32.72 2.97
N LYS A 45 27.59 31.84 2.01
CA LYS A 45 27.31 32.05 0.59
C LYS A 45 25.82 32.18 0.31
N GLN A 46 25.00 31.33 0.91
CA GLN A 46 23.55 31.40 0.75
C GLN A 46 22.99 32.72 1.30
N ALA A 47 23.41 33.14 2.50
CA ALA A 47 22.94 34.39 3.09
C ALA A 47 23.28 35.62 2.22
N TYR A 48 24.47 35.63 1.61
CA TYR A 48 24.87 36.68 0.67
C TYR A 48 23.99 36.71 -0.59
N GLU A 49 23.75 35.57 -1.24
CA GLU A 49 22.89 35.51 -2.44
C GLU A 49 21.43 35.87 -2.12
N ASP A 50 20.92 35.44 -0.97
CA ASP A 50 19.57 35.77 -0.52
C ASP A 50 19.43 37.29 -0.29
N LEU A 51 20.40 37.94 0.36
CA LEU A 51 20.38 39.39 0.57
C LEU A 51 20.52 40.21 -0.71
N LYS A 52 21.22 39.66 -1.71
CA LYS A 52 21.34 40.28 -3.04
C LYS A 52 19.99 40.40 -3.75
N VAL A 53 19.06 39.48 -3.48
CA VAL A 53 17.69 39.50 -3.99
C VAL A 53 16.67 40.07 -2.99
N GLY A 54 17.13 40.70 -1.90
CA GLY A 54 16.29 41.38 -0.92
C GLY A 54 15.62 40.44 0.09
N LYS A 55 16.09 39.20 0.22
CA LYS A 55 15.47 38.20 1.08
C LYS A 55 16.08 38.21 2.49
N LYS A 56 15.25 38.55 3.48
CA LYS A 56 15.65 38.75 4.87
C LYS A 56 16.02 37.46 5.62
N TYR A 57 15.34 36.35 5.33
CA TYR A 57 15.56 35.07 6.00
C TYR A 57 16.03 34.00 5.00
N PRO A 58 16.88 33.05 5.43
CA PRO A 58 17.21 31.90 4.60
C PRO A 58 15.96 31.15 4.14
N ASP A 59 16.04 30.46 3.01
CA ASP A 59 15.00 29.48 2.67
C ASP A 59 14.74 28.55 3.86
N THR A 60 13.47 28.43 4.22
CA THR A 60 13.01 27.34 5.07
C THR A 60 13.41 26.01 4.43
N PRO A 61 13.56 24.92 5.21
CA PRO A 61 13.75 23.58 4.64
C PRO A 61 12.72 23.24 3.55
N LEU A 62 11.51 23.81 3.64
CA LEU A 62 10.42 23.68 2.69
C LEU A 62 10.66 24.42 1.36
N GLU A 63 11.22 25.64 1.39
CA GLU A 63 11.51 26.43 0.18
C GLU A 63 12.73 25.90 -0.58
N LYS A 64 13.76 25.41 0.13
CA LYS A 64 14.94 24.76 -0.49
C LYS A 64 14.56 23.52 -1.29
N LEU A 65 13.53 22.81 -0.83
CA LEU A 65 13.04 21.61 -1.49
C LEU A 65 12.27 21.96 -2.78
N ARG A 66 11.55 23.09 -2.78
CA ARG A 66 10.75 23.57 -3.93
C ARG A 66 11.61 24.14 -5.06
N SER A 67 12.79 24.68 -4.76
CA SER A 67 13.63 25.41 -5.74
C SER A 67 14.69 24.55 -6.43
N SER A 68 15.00 23.37 -5.91
CA SER A 68 16.03 22.52 -6.50
C SER A 68 15.51 21.69 -7.67
N ARG A 69 16.06 21.98 -8.86
CA ARG A 69 15.74 21.30 -10.12
C ARG A 69 16.54 20.01 -10.36
N VAL A 70 17.51 19.68 -9.49
CA VAL A 70 18.33 18.47 -9.62
C VAL A 70 18.67 18.00 -8.21
N PHE A 71 18.16 16.82 -7.83
CA PHE A 71 18.61 16.10 -6.63
C PHE A 71 18.95 14.67 -7.03
N SER A 72 20.26 14.41 -7.11
CA SER A 72 20.83 13.07 -7.19
C SER A 72 21.26 12.67 -5.77
N GLY A 73 20.40 11.98 -5.03
CA GLY A 73 20.68 11.58 -3.66
C GLY A 73 19.88 10.37 -3.21
N ASP A 74 20.49 9.19 -3.28
CA ASP A 74 19.99 7.92 -2.71
C ASP A 74 20.17 7.83 -1.17
N ALA A 75 20.01 8.96 -0.45
CA ALA A 75 20.14 8.96 1.00
C ALA A 75 18.76 8.83 1.66
N ASP A 76 18.51 7.74 2.38
CA ASP A 76 17.26 7.45 3.10
C ASP A 76 16.72 8.62 3.95
N ALA A 77 17.60 9.47 4.47
CA ALA A 77 17.23 10.66 5.24
C ALA A 77 16.50 11.74 4.41
N GLU A 78 16.81 11.87 3.12
CA GLU A 78 16.16 12.83 2.21
C GLU A 78 14.78 12.34 1.79
N VAL A 79 14.64 11.04 1.51
CA VAL A 79 13.35 10.38 1.26
C VAL A 79 12.43 10.53 2.48
N ARG A 80 12.96 10.40 3.70
CA ARG A 80 12.19 10.60 4.95
C ARG A 80 11.67 12.03 5.08
N ARG A 81 12.52 13.04 4.92
CA ARG A 81 12.09 14.45 4.99
C ARG A 81 11.07 14.80 3.91
N ARG A 82 11.25 14.30 2.69
CA ARG A 82 10.30 14.47 1.60
C ARG A 82 8.93 13.85 1.95
N ASN A 83 8.91 12.63 2.49
CA ASN A 83 7.67 11.95 2.86
C ASN A 83 6.96 12.59 4.06
N GLU A 84 7.70 13.17 5.01
CA GLU A 84 7.12 13.94 6.12
C GLU A 84 6.40 15.20 5.62
N ILE A 85 7.03 15.94 4.70
CA ILE A 85 6.46 17.17 4.14
C ILE A 85 5.25 16.85 3.26
N ILE A 86 5.39 15.91 2.32
CA ILE A 86 4.29 15.45 1.46
C ILE A 86 3.13 14.98 2.35
N GLY A 87 3.44 14.15 3.35
CA GLY A 87 2.45 13.60 4.25
C GLY A 87 1.65 14.69 4.96
N ARG A 88 2.32 15.68 5.54
CA ARG A 88 1.65 16.75 6.29
C ARG A 88 0.79 17.65 5.39
N GLU A 89 1.34 18.13 4.27
CA GLU A 89 0.63 19.06 3.37
C GLU A 89 -0.55 18.38 2.67
N VAL A 90 -0.30 17.21 2.06
CA VAL A 90 -1.35 16.48 1.33
C VAL A 90 -2.42 15.95 2.29
N SER A 91 -2.06 15.48 3.49
CA SER A 91 -3.06 14.99 4.45
C SER A 91 -4.02 16.08 4.93
N ALA A 92 -3.50 17.27 5.25
CA ALA A 92 -4.35 18.41 5.63
C ALA A 92 -5.30 18.80 4.49
N GLU A 93 -4.81 18.77 3.26
CA GLU A 93 -5.60 19.11 2.09
C GLU A 93 -6.66 18.05 1.75
N MET A 94 -6.36 16.76 1.94
CA MET A 94 -7.35 15.68 1.77
C MET A 94 -8.50 15.77 2.78
N LEU A 95 -8.24 16.29 3.99
CA LEU A 95 -9.30 16.59 4.96
C LEU A 95 -10.21 17.73 4.47
N GLU A 96 -9.65 18.79 3.90
CA GLU A 96 -10.44 19.85 3.27
C GLU A 96 -11.25 19.31 2.09
N ALA A 97 -10.64 18.46 1.27
CA ALA A 97 -11.29 17.81 0.13
C ALA A 97 -12.46 16.92 0.57
N GLN A 98 -12.30 16.18 1.68
CA GLN A 98 -13.37 15.40 2.29
C GLN A 98 -14.55 16.28 2.69
N GLU A 99 -14.32 17.36 3.44
CA GLU A 99 -15.41 18.22 3.92
C GLU A 99 -16.10 18.95 2.78
N TRP A 100 -15.34 19.42 1.78
CA TRP A 100 -15.88 20.01 0.57
C TRP A 100 -16.78 19.02 -0.17
N ALA A 101 -16.29 17.83 -0.51
CA ALA A 101 -17.07 16.82 -1.24
C ALA A 101 -18.29 16.36 -0.43
N GLY A 102 -18.12 16.19 0.89
CA GLY A 102 -19.18 15.83 1.81
C GLY A 102 -20.28 16.90 1.89
N ALA A 103 -19.92 18.18 1.92
CA ALA A 103 -20.86 19.29 1.93
C ALA A 103 -21.67 19.35 0.62
N LEU A 104 -21.00 19.24 -0.53
CA LEU A 104 -21.67 19.21 -1.83
C LEU A 104 -22.69 18.07 -1.89
N ARG A 105 -22.27 16.88 -1.43
CA ARG A 105 -23.14 15.71 -1.39
C ARG A 105 -24.35 15.89 -0.46
N ARG A 106 -24.17 16.42 0.75
CA ARG A 106 -25.28 16.68 1.68
C ARG A 106 -26.28 17.69 1.12
N ALA A 107 -25.79 18.69 0.39
CA ALA A 107 -26.62 19.68 -0.27
C ALA A 107 -27.17 19.22 -1.65
N SER A 108 -26.85 17.99 -2.09
CA SER A 108 -27.22 17.46 -3.42
C SER A 108 -26.82 18.39 -4.57
N ILE A 109 -25.66 19.02 -4.46
CA ILE A 109 -25.09 19.91 -5.48
C ILE A 109 -23.86 19.27 -6.10
N THR A 110 -23.61 19.64 -7.36
CA THR A 110 -22.40 19.23 -8.08
C THR A 110 -21.31 20.27 -7.91
N GLY A 111 -20.06 19.86 -8.08
CA GLY A 111 -18.95 20.81 -8.11
C GLY A 111 -17.64 20.12 -8.42
N THR A 112 -16.72 20.89 -8.99
CA THR A 112 -15.36 20.45 -9.31
C THR A 112 -14.37 21.37 -8.60
N ARG A 113 -13.33 20.80 -8.02
CA ARG A 113 -12.25 21.54 -7.36
C ARG A 113 -10.92 20.82 -7.50
N MET A 114 -9.88 21.60 -7.73
CA MET A 114 -8.49 21.13 -7.68
C MET A 114 -7.98 21.19 -6.24
N PHE A 115 -7.34 20.12 -5.82
CA PHE A 115 -6.57 19.98 -4.60
C PHE A 115 -5.12 19.63 -4.98
N GLY A 116 -4.18 19.89 -4.11
CA GLY A 116 -2.77 19.60 -4.27
C GLY A 116 -1.98 20.81 -4.75
N SER A 117 -0.71 20.54 -5.09
CA SER A 117 0.18 21.53 -5.68
C SER A 117 1.01 20.90 -6.79
N LYS A 118 1.52 21.72 -7.70
CA LYS A 118 2.43 21.29 -8.78
C LYS A 118 3.65 20.50 -8.29
N THR A 119 4.07 20.72 -7.05
CA THR A 119 5.24 20.05 -6.45
C THR A 119 4.92 18.74 -5.72
N LEU A 120 3.68 18.57 -5.24
CA LEU A 120 3.28 17.42 -4.40
C LEU A 120 2.26 16.51 -5.08
N GLY A 121 1.78 16.89 -6.26
CA GLY A 121 0.73 16.22 -7.02
C GLY A 121 -0.56 17.01 -6.95
N GLU A 122 -1.17 17.26 -8.11
CA GLU A 122 -2.50 17.87 -8.22
C GLU A 122 -3.56 16.77 -8.41
N MET A 123 -4.71 16.96 -7.78
CA MET A 123 -5.86 16.08 -7.83
C MET A 123 -7.12 16.88 -8.12
N GLU A 124 -7.77 16.56 -9.22
CA GLU A 124 -9.09 17.06 -9.54
C GLU A 124 -10.12 16.17 -8.85
N MET A 125 -11.04 16.80 -8.11
CA MET A 125 -12.19 16.12 -7.56
C MET A 125 -13.46 16.73 -8.12
N GLU A 126 -14.42 15.87 -8.47
CA GLU A 126 -15.73 16.27 -8.97
C GLU A 126 -16.83 15.46 -8.29
N VAL A 127 -17.79 16.15 -7.67
CA VAL A 127 -19.03 15.55 -7.18
C VAL A 127 -20.07 15.63 -8.29
N LYS A 128 -20.49 14.46 -8.79
CA LYS A 128 -21.49 14.31 -9.85
C LYS A 128 -22.92 14.45 -9.31
N ALA A 129 -23.88 14.66 -10.20
CA ALA A 129 -25.30 14.82 -9.85
C ALA A 129 -25.89 13.60 -9.12
N ASN A 130 -25.37 12.40 -9.36
CA ASN A 130 -25.76 11.17 -8.66
C ASN A 130 -25.05 11.00 -7.30
N GLY A 131 -24.27 11.99 -6.85
CA GLY A 131 -23.49 11.95 -5.61
C GLY A 131 -22.20 11.13 -5.69
N ALA A 132 -21.81 10.64 -6.88
CA ALA A 132 -20.51 9.98 -7.05
C ALA A 132 -19.37 11.01 -6.99
N LEU A 133 -18.30 10.66 -6.27
CA LEU A 133 -17.06 11.43 -6.24
C LEU A 133 -16.09 10.87 -7.27
N HIS A 134 -15.81 11.64 -8.31
CA HIS A 134 -14.74 11.37 -9.26
C HIS A 134 -13.45 12.02 -8.75
N MET A 135 -12.38 11.26 -8.70
CA MET A 135 -11.04 11.70 -8.31
C MET A 135 -10.07 11.41 -9.44
N LYS A 136 -9.33 12.40 -9.90
CA LYS A 136 -8.37 12.28 -10.99
C LYS A 136 -7.03 12.88 -10.60
N GLY A 137 -5.96 12.10 -10.74
CA GLY A 137 -4.63 12.42 -10.23
C GLY A 137 -4.11 11.34 -9.29
N ASN A 138 -2.84 11.40 -8.90
CA ASN A 138 -2.26 10.39 -8.00
C ASN A 138 -2.56 10.74 -6.54
N TYR A 139 -3.08 9.78 -5.78
CA TYR A 139 -3.34 9.91 -4.35
C TYR A 139 -2.17 9.37 -3.55
N MET A 140 -1.41 10.24 -2.88
CA MET A 140 -0.10 9.88 -2.34
C MET A 140 0.02 9.94 -0.80
N ALA A 141 -0.93 10.55 -0.10
CA ALA A 141 -0.95 10.61 1.36
C ALA A 141 -2.33 11.04 1.88
N GLY A 142 -2.55 10.83 3.18
CA GLY A 142 -3.73 11.35 3.88
C GLY A 142 -4.95 10.46 3.79
N SER A 143 -5.98 10.83 4.54
CA SER A 143 -7.19 10.02 4.66
C SER A 143 -8.44 10.77 4.18
N ILE A 144 -9.31 10.08 3.46
CA ILE A 144 -10.61 10.59 3.04
C ILE A 144 -11.69 9.54 3.31
N ALA A 145 -12.79 9.99 3.94
CA ALA A 145 -13.98 9.20 4.17
C ALA A 145 -15.18 9.84 3.45
N TYR A 146 -15.62 9.19 2.38
CA TYR A 146 -16.74 9.64 1.56
C TYR A 146 -17.92 8.68 1.69
N ASP A 147 -19.14 9.21 1.61
CA ASP A 147 -20.35 8.42 1.85
C ASP A 147 -21.12 8.09 0.56
N GLY A 148 -20.53 8.21 -0.62
CA GLY A 148 -21.13 7.81 -1.90
C GLY A 148 -20.16 6.99 -2.74
N PRO A 149 -20.57 6.56 -3.96
CA PRO A 149 -19.65 5.91 -4.88
C PRO A 149 -18.41 6.76 -5.17
N VAL A 150 -17.25 6.13 -5.28
CA VAL A 150 -15.99 6.80 -5.60
C VAL A 150 -15.41 6.18 -6.87
N ILE A 151 -15.06 7.03 -7.83
CA ILE A 151 -14.39 6.64 -9.08
C ILE A 151 -13.02 7.30 -9.11
N MET A 152 -11.96 6.48 -9.17
CA MET A 152 -10.58 6.92 -9.14
C MET A 152 -9.89 6.74 -10.51
N GLN A 153 -9.27 7.81 -10.99
CA GLN A 153 -8.44 7.81 -12.19
C GLN A 153 -7.02 8.30 -11.84
N GLY A 154 -6.17 7.36 -11.43
CA GLY A 154 -4.80 7.63 -11.02
C GLY A 154 -4.30 6.54 -10.07
N SER A 155 -3.00 6.55 -9.79
CA SER A 155 -2.41 5.61 -8.84
C SER A 155 -2.62 6.08 -7.40
N ILE A 156 -2.63 5.11 -6.48
CA ILE A 156 -2.77 5.32 -5.04
C ILE A 156 -1.52 4.74 -4.37
N SER A 157 -0.85 5.55 -3.58
CA SER A 157 0.38 5.18 -2.89
C SER A 157 0.32 5.72 -1.47
N SER A 158 0.96 5.04 -0.52
CA SER A 158 1.11 5.53 0.86
C SER A 158 2.57 5.89 1.16
N PRO A 159 2.83 6.94 1.94
CA PRO A 159 4.19 7.29 2.36
C PRO A 159 4.80 6.19 3.25
N SER A 160 6.03 5.77 2.95
CA SER A 160 6.63 4.57 3.58
C SER A 160 7.24 4.77 4.97
N TRP A 161 7.21 5.98 5.55
CA TRP A 161 7.92 6.28 6.80
C TRP A 161 7.10 7.09 7.83
N THR A 162 5.87 7.47 7.47
CA THR A 162 5.00 8.32 8.28
C THR A 162 3.60 7.72 8.35
N GLN A 163 3.39 6.79 9.29
CA GLN A 163 2.08 6.13 9.47
C GLN A 163 0.94 7.13 9.73
N GLU A 164 1.24 8.25 10.39
CA GLU A 164 0.30 9.35 10.62
C GLU A 164 -0.31 9.90 9.33
N PHE A 165 0.44 9.88 8.22
CA PHE A 165 0.01 10.38 6.92
C PHE A 165 -0.31 9.27 5.93
N GLY A 166 -0.52 8.05 6.44
CA GLY A 166 -0.88 6.90 5.62
C GLY A 166 -2.09 7.17 4.74
N THR A 167 -2.03 6.64 3.52
CA THR A 167 -3.13 6.78 2.55
C THR A 167 -4.27 5.85 2.92
N ASN A 168 -5.39 6.40 3.37
CA ASN A 168 -6.60 5.64 3.69
C ASN A 168 -7.83 6.22 3.00
N ILE A 169 -8.45 5.45 2.11
CA ILE A 169 -9.71 5.83 1.47
C ILE A 169 -10.83 4.97 2.05
N VAL A 170 -11.85 5.60 2.62
CA VAL A 170 -13.02 4.94 3.19
C VAL A 170 -14.26 5.37 2.43
N VAL A 171 -14.94 4.41 1.84
CA VAL A 171 -16.25 4.56 1.21
C VAL A 171 -17.30 3.95 2.13
N ARG A 172 -18.06 4.81 2.82
CA ARG A 172 -19.07 4.35 3.80
C ARG A 172 -20.23 3.63 3.12
N ARG A 173 -20.71 4.17 2.00
CA ARG A 173 -21.77 3.59 1.17
C ARG A 173 -21.45 3.77 -0.30
N GLY A 174 -21.58 2.68 -1.05
CA GLY A 174 -21.27 2.66 -2.48
C GLY A 174 -19.92 2.00 -2.77
N ASP A 175 -19.67 1.83 -4.07
CA ASP A 175 -18.47 1.14 -4.55
C ASP A 175 -17.28 2.10 -4.63
N PHE A 176 -16.08 1.56 -4.43
CA PHE A 176 -14.84 2.16 -4.88
C PHE A 176 -14.41 1.50 -6.20
N LYS A 177 -14.25 2.28 -7.28
CA LYS A 177 -13.86 1.76 -8.59
C LYS A 177 -12.71 2.55 -9.18
N MET A 178 -11.72 1.87 -9.76
CA MET A 178 -10.77 2.51 -10.67
C MET A 178 -11.34 2.51 -12.09
N VAL A 179 -11.03 3.55 -12.87
CA VAL A 179 -11.47 3.64 -14.27
C VAL A 179 -10.73 2.61 -15.12
N ASN A 180 -11.45 1.73 -15.82
CA ASN A 180 -10.91 0.67 -16.69
C ASN A 180 -9.77 -0.14 -16.03
N PRO A 181 -10.03 -0.84 -14.91
CA PRO A 181 -9.02 -1.42 -14.04
C PRO A 181 -8.14 -2.48 -14.72
N LEU A 182 -8.62 -3.12 -15.79
CA LEU A 182 -7.89 -4.15 -16.54
C LEU A 182 -7.06 -3.59 -17.71
N GLU A 183 -7.29 -2.34 -18.10
CA GLU A 183 -6.62 -1.71 -19.26
C GLU A 183 -5.64 -0.62 -18.83
N ASN A 184 -5.90 0.00 -17.68
CA ASN A 184 -5.05 1.04 -17.14
C ASN A 184 -3.77 0.44 -16.53
N ARG A 185 -2.79 1.31 -16.24
CA ARG A 185 -1.54 0.92 -15.55
C ARG A 185 -1.48 1.47 -14.12
N TYR A 186 -2.61 1.89 -13.58
CA TYR A 186 -2.69 2.44 -12.24
C TYR A 186 -2.49 1.33 -11.20
N ARG A 187 -1.94 1.74 -10.06
CA ARG A 187 -1.54 0.83 -8.98
C ARG A 187 -2.06 1.34 -7.66
N ILE A 188 -2.38 0.42 -6.76
CA ILE A 188 -2.56 0.71 -5.33
C ILE A 188 -1.39 0.08 -4.60
N GLU A 189 -0.55 0.90 -3.94
CA GLU A 189 0.73 0.41 -3.46
C GLU A 189 1.26 1.06 -2.18
N ASN A 190 2.40 0.54 -1.71
CA ASN A 190 3.20 1.06 -0.61
C ASN A 190 2.48 1.17 0.74
N GLY A 191 1.51 0.29 1.00
CA GLY A 191 0.77 0.28 2.27
C GLY A 191 -0.51 1.11 2.27
N ALA A 192 -0.96 1.56 1.10
CA ALA A 192 -2.26 2.23 0.97
C ALA A 192 -3.41 1.31 1.40
N SER A 193 -4.46 1.91 1.95
CA SER A 193 -5.67 1.23 2.39
C SER A 193 -6.90 1.77 1.65
N VAL A 194 -7.73 0.87 1.12
CA VAL A 194 -9.03 1.21 0.56
C VAL A 194 -10.09 0.33 1.20
N THR A 195 -11.12 0.95 1.78
CA THR A 195 -12.22 0.25 2.44
C THR A 195 -13.55 0.69 1.85
N ALA A 196 -14.39 -0.25 1.42
CA ALA A 196 -15.80 -0.04 1.12
C ALA A 196 -16.66 -0.75 2.19
N GLU A 197 -17.24 0.00 3.13
CA GLU A 197 -17.98 -0.57 4.27
C GLU A 197 -19.32 -1.20 3.85
N ALA A 198 -19.98 -0.59 2.86
CA ALA A 198 -21.24 -1.03 2.28
C ALA A 198 -21.19 -0.89 0.75
N GLY A 199 -20.26 -1.61 0.12
CA GLY A 199 -20.09 -1.66 -1.32
C GLY A 199 -18.95 -2.56 -1.74
N ASN A 200 -18.57 -2.47 -3.00
CA ASN A 200 -17.52 -3.27 -3.61
C ASN A 200 -16.24 -2.46 -3.81
N VAL A 201 -15.11 -3.15 -3.96
CA VAL A 201 -13.83 -2.57 -4.38
C VAL A 201 -13.46 -3.20 -5.72
N ILE A 202 -13.37 -2.40 -6.78
CA ILE A 202 -13.05 -2.88 -8.13
C ILE A 202 -11.84 -2.11 -8.64
N VAL A 203 -10.69 -2.78 -8.65
CA VAL A 203 -9.40 -2.15 -8.92
C VAL A 203 -8.56 -3.03 -9.84
N GLY A 204 -7.48 -2.48 -10.37
CA GLY A 204 -6.54 -3.23 -11.20
C GLY A 204 -5.47 -3.88 -10.34
N ASN A 205 -4.27 -3.33 -10.44
CA ASN A 205 -3.06 -3.90 -9.84
C ASN A 205 -2.80 -3.38 -8.42
N VAL A 206 -2.47 -4.29 -7.50
CA VAL A 206 -2.28 -4.01 -6.08
C VAL A 206 -0.93 -4.56 -5.64
N PHE A 207 -0.10 -3.70 -5.05
CA PHE A 207 1.26 -4.07 -4.66
C PHE A 207 1.53 -3.76 -3.21
N GLY A 208 2.01 -4.74 -2.46
CA GLY A 208 2.70 -4.50 -1.22
C GLY A 208 4.15 -4.10 -1.44
N ARG A 209 4.83 -3.74 -0.36
CA ARG A 209 6.29 -3.63 -0.34
C ARG A 209 6.87 -4.36 0.87
N LYS A 210 7.98 -5.06 0.64
CA LYS A 210 8.80 -5.65 1.69
C LYS A 210 10.22 -5.17 1.48
N TYR A 211 10.86 -4.64 2.52
CA TYR A 211 12.24 -4.18 2.42
C TYR A 211 13.03 -4.49 3.69
N ARG A 212 14.33 -4.64 3.49
CA ARG A 212 15.30 -4.89 4.54
C ARG A 212 15.59 -3.59 5.29
N VAL A 213 15.53 -3.64 6.61
CA VAL A 213 15.99 -2.58 7.51
C VAL A 213 17.13 -3.13 8.32
N ASP A 214 18.30 -2.51 8.21
CA ASP A 214 19.46 -2.91 8.97
C ASP A 214 19.25 -2.70 10.47
N ASP A 215 19.99 -3.46 11.25
CA ASP A 215 19.92 -3.43 12.71
C ASP A 215 20.17 -2.02 13.26
N PRO A 216 19.30 -1.51 14.16
CA PRO A 216 19.47 -0.17 14.75
C PRO A 216 20.79 0.02 15.51
N ASP A 217 21.38 -1.07 16.03
CA ASP A 217 22.67 -1.04 16.73
C ASP A 217 23.86 -1.16 15.75
N GLY A 218 23.61 -1.21 14.44
CA GLY A 218 24.65 -1.26 13.40
C GLY A 218 25.34 -2.62 13.27
N ARG A 219 24.75 -3.70 13.80
CA ARG A 219 25.34 -5.04 13.71
C ARG A 219 25.32 -5.54 12.26
N VAL A 220 26.52 -5.78 11.71
CA VAL A 220 26.70 -6.26 10.34
C VAL A 220 26.04 -7.63 10.18
N GLY A 221 25.20 -7.77 9.15
CA GLY A 221 24.52 -9.02 8.83
C GLY A 221 23.19 -9.25 9.55
N VAL A 222 22.85 -8.43 10.55
CA VAL A 222 21.54 -8.46 11.21
C VAL A 222 20.62 -7.47 10.52
N TYR A 223 19.44 -7.94 10.12
CA TYR A 223 18.41 -7.11 9.52
C TYR A 223 17.02 -7.59 9.90
N THR A 224 16.08 -6.65 9.92
CA THR A 224 14.66 -6.94 10.07
C THR A 224 13.94 -6.63 8.77
N MET A 225 13.06 -7.52 8.34
CA MET A 225 12.18 -7.22 7.21
C MET A 225 11.02 -6.35 7.69
N ARG A 226 10.84 -5.19 7.06
CA ARG A 226 9.64 -4.37 7.26
C ARG A 226 8.69 -4.56 6.08
N GLU A 227 7.43 -4.76 6.41
CA GLU A 227 6.34 -4.91 5.45
C GLU A 227 5.47 -3.65 5.44
N HIS A 228 5.22 -3.13 4.25
CA HIS A 228 4.19 -2.12 3.99
C HIS A 228 3.06 -2.80 3.25
N ARG A 229 2.13 -3.34 4.04
CA ARG A 229 1.05 -4.17 3.55
C ARG A 229 -0.08 -3.31 3.01
N THR A 230 -0.32 -3.38 1.72
CA THR A 230 -1.45 -2.70 1.05
C THR A 230 -2.74 -3.46 1.34
N ARG A 231 -3.81 -2.76 1.74
CA ARG A 231 -5.03 -3.39 2.27
C ARG A 231 -6.25 -2.96 1.47
N LEU A 232 -7.03 -3.93 1.00
CA LEU A 232 -8.35 -3.71 0.42
C LEU A 232 -9.39 -4.42 1.27
N ARG A 233 -10.47 -3.72 1.62
CA ARG A 233 -11.51 -4.24 2.51
C ARG A 233 -12.90 -3.94 1.98
N ALA A 234 -13.72 -4.98 1.80
CA ALA A 234 -15.13 -4.91 1.44
C ALA A 234 -15.92 -5.97 2.23
N PRO A 235 -16.17 -5.76 3.54
CA PRO A 235 -16.52 -6.85 4.47
C PRO A 235 -17.81 -7.61 4.11
N ARG A 236 -18.73 -6.92 3.43
CA ARG A 236 -20.02 -7.44 2.95
C ARG A 236 -20.14 -7.36 1.43
N GLY A 237 -19.03 -7.13 0.74
CA GLY A 237 -18.99 -6.85 -0.69
C GLY A 237 -17.95 -7.69 -1.40
N ARG A 238 -17.80 -7.39 -2.69
CA ARG A 238 -16.83 -8.03 -3.55
C ARG A 238 -15.57 -7.19 -3.65
N ILE A 239 -14.42 -7.85 -3.67
CA ILE A 239 -13.15 -7.26 -4.10
C ILE A 239 -12.79 -7.90 -5.43
N ILE A 240 -12.58 -7.08 -6.45
CA ILE A 240 -12.11 -7.50 -7.77
C ILE A 240 -10.76 -6.83 -8.00
N VAL A 241 -9.72 -7.64 -8.22
CA VAL A 241 -8.35 -7.20 -8.52
C VAL A 241 -7.85 -7.91 -9.78
N GLU A 242 -6.94 -7.29 -10.50
CA GLU A 242 -6.18 -7.99 -11.55
C GLU A 242 -5.07 -8.81 -10.88
N ASN A 243 -4.01 -8.14 -10.43
CA ASN A 243 -2.87 -8.77 -9.77
C ASN A 243 -2.72 -8.24 -8.34
N ALA A 244 -2.55 -9.14 -7.37
CA ALA A 244 -2.09 -8.83 -6.02
C ALA A 244 -0.66 -9.35 -5.85
N VAL A 245 0.29 -8.49 -5.51
CA VAL A 245 1.72 -8.84 -5.52
C VAL A 245 2.43 -8.31 -4.27
N ASN A 246 3.39 -9.06 -3.73
CA ASN A 246 4.06 -8.78 -2.46
C ASN A 246 3.07 -8.77 -1.28
N THR A 247 3.35 -7.95 -0.28
CA THR A 247 2.55 -7.81 0.95
C THR A 247 1.19 -7.17 0.71
N VAL A 248 0.20 -7.95 0.28
CA VAL A 248 -1.18 -7.48 0.05
C VAL A 248 -2.16 -8.22 0.96
N SER A 249 -3.16 -7.52 1.48
CA SER A 249 -4.31 -8.13 2.17
C SER A 249 -5.62 -7.74 1.53
N LEU A 250 -6.42 -8.75 1.19
CA LEU A 250 -7.76 -8.62 0.63
C LEU A 250 -8.77 -9.22 1.62
N GLU A 251 -9.66 -8.42 2.19
CA GLU A 251 -10.71 -8.87 3.12
C GLU A 251 -12.09 -8.57 2.53
N GLY A 252 -12.76 -9.60 2.02
CA GLY A 252 -14.06 -9.48 1.35
C GLY A 252 -15.10 -10.47 1.87
N ASP A 253 -16.33 -10.35 1.37
CA ASP A 253 -17.25 -11.50 1.34
C ASP A 253 -16.89 -12.41 0.16
N ILE A 254 -16.65 -11.78 -1.00
CA ILE A 254 -16.18 -12.43 -2.22
C ILE A 254 -14.90 -11.75 -2.70
N VAL A 255 -13.88 -12.51 -3.06
CA VAL A 255 -12.64 -11.99 -3.64
C VAL A 255 -12.41 -12.66 -5.00
N MET A 256 -12.28 -11.85 -6.04
CA MET A 256 -12.02 -12.25 -7.41
C MET A 256 -10.67 -11.68 -7.83
N LEU A 257 -9.78 -12.52 -8.33
CA LEU A 257 -8.46 -12.09 -8.77
C LEU A 257 -7.98 -12.86 -9.99
N LEU A 258 -7.12 -12.23 -10.80
CA LEU A 258 -6.38 -12.95 -11.83
C LEU A 258 -5.22 -13.69 -11.15
N ASN A 259 -4.26 -12.97 -10.56
CA ASN A 259 -3.07 -13.58 -9.97
C ASN A 259 -2.78 -13.08 -8.56
N MET A 260 -2.14 -13.93 -7.76
CA MET A 260 -1.56 -13.56 -6.47
C MET A 260 -0.10 -13.99 -6.41
N GLU A 261 0.78 -13.08 -5.98
CA GLU A 261 2.21 -13.34 -5.99
C GLU A 261 2.87 -12.84 -4.71
N ASP A 262 3.64 -13.72 -4.05
CA ASP A 262 4.54 -13.42 -2.94
C ASP A 262 3.88 -12.75 -1.73
N ASN A 263 3.46 -13.49 -0.69
CA ASN A 263 2.95 -12.92 0.58
C ASN A 263 1.60 -12.16 0.49
N VAL A 264 0.73 -12.63 -0.41
CA VAL A 264 -0.66 -12.18 -0.50
C VAL A 264 -1.53 -12.93 0.48
N GLN A 265 -2.37 -12.20 1.22
CA GLN A 265 -3.33 -12.76 2.17
C GLN A 265 -4.75 -12.43 1.73
N ILE A 266 -5.60 -13.44 1.64
CA ILE A 266 -7.01 -13.29 1.29
C ILE A 266 -7.84 -13.79 2.48
N SER A 267 -8.90 -13.06 2.85
CA SER A 267 -9.93 -13.55 3.77
C SER A 267 -11.30 -13.32 3.17
N ALA A 268 -12.00 -14.41 2.83
CA ALA A 268 -13.29 -14.34 2.15
C ALA A 268 -14.11 -15.62 2.35
N ARG A 269 -15.41 -15.53 2.08
CA ARG A 269 -16.30 -16.68 1.98
C ARG A 269 -16.20 -17.32 0.60
N GLU A 270 -16.09 -16.52 -0.45
CA GLU A 270 -15.88 -17.01 -1.82
C GLU A 270 -14.59 -16.43 -2.41
N VAL A 271 -13.73 -17.29 -2.94
CA VAL A 271 -12.49 -16.90 -3.61
C VAL A 271 -12.45 -17.47 -5.02
N LEU A 272 -12.37 -16.58 -6.01
CA LEU A 272 -12.39 -16.91 -7.44
C LEU A 272 -11.07 -16.51 -8.08
N VAL A 273 -10.26 -17.50 -8.45
CA VAL A 273 -8.95 -17.30 -9.08
C VAL A 273 -9.05 -17.60 -10.57
N TYR A 274 -8.91 -16.55 -11.38
CA TYR A 274 -9.06 -16.63 -12.84
C TYR A 274 -7.75 -16.79 -13.59
N GLY A 275 -6.61 -16.44 -13.00
CA GLY A 275 -5.31 -16.59 -13.61
C GLY A 275 -4.64 -17.89 -13.20
N SER A 276 -3.45 -18.10 -13.76
CA SER A 276 -2.68 -19.33 -13.56
C SER A 276 -1.62 -19.21 -12.47
N LYS A 277 -1.41 -18.01 -11.89
CA LYS A 277 -0.25 -17.72 -11.04
C LYS A 277 -0.65 -17.46 -9.59
N ILE A 278 -0.21 -18.37 -8.72
CA ILE A 278 -0.18 -18.23 -7.26
C ILE A 278 1.25 -18.56 -6.81
N THR A 279 2.05 -17.57 -6.44
CA THR A 279 3.45 -17.81 -6.02
C THR A 279 3.60 -17.90 -4.50
N HIS A 280 4.82 -17.77 -4.00
CA HIS A 280 5.24 -18.11 -2.65
C HIS A 280 4.48 -17.36 -1.54
N ASP A 281 4.42 -17.96 -0.35
CA ASP A 281 3.90 -17.36 0.88
C ASP A 281 2.45 -16.81 0.78
N CYS A 282 1.66 -17.28 -0.18
CA CYS A 282 0.26 -16.88 -0.32
C CYS A 282 -0.66 -17.65 0.64
N ASP A 283 -1.58 -16.96 1.30
CA ASP A 283 -2.53 -17.56 2.27
C ASP A 283 -3.98 -17.17 1.93
N ILE A 284 -4.81 -18.19 1.68
CA ILE A 284 -6.26 -18.02 1.50
C ILE A 284 -6.96 -18.45 2.78
N ARG A 285 -7.50 -17.50 3.54
CA ARG A 285 -8.34 -17.75 4.72
C ARG A 285 -9.80 -17.86 4.32
N LEU A 286 -10.29 -19.09 4.22
CA LEU A 286 -11.65 -19.40 3.83
C LEU A 286 -12.57 -19.36 5.06
N LYS A 287 -13.61 -18.53 5.00
CA LYS A 287 -14.67 -18.45 6.01
C LYS A 287 -15.55 -19.70 5.97
N GLN A 288 -16.20 -20.02 7.09
CA GLN A 288 -17.09 -21.17 7.21
C GLN A 288 -18.16 -21.18 6.09
N ASN A 289 -18.47 -22.37 5.57
CA ASN A 289 -19.35 -22.58 4.40
C ASN A 289 -18.84 -21.92 3.11
N GLY A 290 -17.56 -21.57 3.06
CA GLY A 290 -16.95 -20.92 1.91
C GLY A 290 -16.58 -21.86 0.78
N VAL A 291 -16.16 -21.26 -0.34
CA VAL A 291 -15.70 -21.97 -1.53
C VAL A 291 -14.49 -21.26 -2.15
N VAL A 292 -13.54 -22.04 -2.67
CA VAL A 292 -12.46 -21.57 -3.54
C VAL A 292 -12.63 -22.20 -4.91
N ARG A 293 -12.46 -21.42 -5.99
CA ARG A 293 -12.54 -21.91 -7.38
C ARG A 293 -11.34 -21.44 -8.17
N PHE A 294 -10.76 -22.35 -8.94
CA PHE A 294 -9.66 -22.09 -9.88
C PHE A 294 -10.17 -22.33 -11.29
N PHE A 295 -10.17 -21.31 -12.13
CA PHE A 295 -10.78 -21.41 -13.47
C PHE A 295 -9.79 -21.86 -14.55
N GLU A 296 -8.51 -21.53 -14.41
CA GLU A 296 -7.50 -21.94 -15.38
C GLU A 296 -7.30 -23.46 -15.38
N ARG A 297 -7.44 -24.09 -16.55
CA ARG A 297 -7.37 -25.56 -16.71
C ARG A 297 -6.03 -26.14 -16.28
N ASN A 298 -4.95 -25.40 -16.54
CA ASN A 298 -3.58 -25.80 -16.19
C ASN A 298 -3.05 -25.05 -14.96
N SER A 299 -3.95 -24.53 -14.11
CA SER A 299 -3.60 -23.77 -12.92
C SER A 299 -2.60 -24.51 -12.02
N VAL A 300 -2.69 -25.84 -11.94
CA VAL A 300 -1.80 -26.73 -11.16
C VAL A 300 -0.31 -26.38 -11.29
N LEU A 301 0.17 -25.99 -12.48
CA LEU A 301 1.59 -25.69 -12.73
C LEU A 301 2.04 -24.34 -12.17
N GLY A 302 1.15 -23.35 -12.13
CA GLY A 302 1.49 -22.00 -11.67
C GLY A 302 1.09 -21.73 -10.22
N LEU A 303 0.54 -22.74 -9.53
CA LEU A 303 0.36 -22.71 -8.09
C LEU A 303 1.67 -23.08 -7.37
N SER A 304 2.04 -22.36 -6.33
CA SER A 304 3.17 -22.68 -5.46
C SER A 304 2.83 -23.78 -4.45
N ASP A 305 3.81 -24.55 -4.03
CA ASP A 305 3.63 -25.67 -3.08
C ASP A 305 3.60 -25.22 -1.62
N ASP A 306 4.16 -24.04 -1.32
CA ASP A 306 4.25 -23.45 0.01
C ASP A 306 3.02 -22.64 0.40
N SER A 307 2.23 -22.19 -0.57
CA SER A 307 0.99 -21.45 -0.36
C SER A 307 -0.05 -22.29 0.38
N THR A 308 -0.84 -21.65 1.23
CA THR A 308 -1.77 -22.30 2.14
C THR A 308 -3.23 -21.89 1.89
N ILE A 309 -4.13 -22.82 2.17
CA ILE A 309 -5.53 -22.51 2.46
C ILE A 309 -5.72 -22.78 3.95
N SER A 310 -6.14 -21.74 4.66
CA SER A 310 -6.45 -21.77 6.08
C SER A 310 -7.96 -21.69 6.25
N LEU A 311 -8.52 -22.51 7.12
CA LEU A 311 -9.94 -22.57 7.42
C LEU A 311 -10.22 -21.78 8.70
N GLU A 312 -11.42 -21.20 8.81
CA GLU A 312 -11.85 -20.43 9.97
C GLU A 312 -11.78 -21.20 11.30
N ASN A 313 -11.92 -22.53 11.27
CA ASN A 313 -11.74 -23.40 12.44
C ASN A 313 -10.26 -23.59 12.88
N GLY A 314 -9.31 -22.93 12.21
CA GLY A 314 -7.88 -22.99 12.53
C GLY A 314 -7.11 -24.12 11.86
N LYS A 315 -7.77 -25.02 11.11
CA LYS A 315 -7.09 -26.00 10.27
C LYS A 315 -6.46 -25.31 9.05
N SER A 316 -5.37 -25.87 8.53
CA SER A 316 -4.75 -25.37 7.31
C SER A 316 -4.10 -26.50 6.52
N LEU A 317 -3.99 -26.29 5.21
CA LEU A 317 -3.35 -27.20 4.28
C LEU A 317 -2.58 -26.43 3.21
N HIS A 318 -1.52 -27.02 2.70
CA HIS A 318 -0.81 -26.48 1.54
C HIS A 318 -1.60 -26.72 0.25
N LEU A 319 -1.49 -25.80 -0.72
CA LEU A 319 -2.12 -25.95 -2.04
C LEU A 319 -1.68 -27.24 -2.75
N ARG A 320 -0.44 -27.70 -2.53
CA ARG A 320 0.05 -28.99 -3.08
C ARG A 320 -0.85 -30.18 -2.76
N THR A 321 -1.57 -30.14 -1.64
CA THR A 321 -2.48 -31.21 -1.20
C THR A 321 -3.69 -31.36 -2.12
N ILE A 322 -4.18 -30.26 -2.72
CA ILE A 322 -5.35 -30.27 -3.59
C ILE A 322 -5.01 -30.29 -5.09
N LYS A 323 -3.81 -29.86 -5.47
CA LYS A 323 -3.36 -29.74 -6.88
C LYS A 323 -3.61 -30.98 -7.72
N SER A 324 -3.26 -32.16 -7.21
CA SER A 324 -3.38 -33.43 -7.92
C SER A 324 -4.52 -34.30 -7.41
N ARG A 325 -5.30 -33.81 -6.44
CA ARG A 325 -6.42 -34.56 -5.87
C ARG A 325 -7.56 -34.62 -6.87
N ARG A 326 -8.01 -35.82 -7.21
CA ARG A 326 -9.12 -36.02 -8.13
C ARG A 326 -10.44 -35.82 -7.42
N ILE A 327 -11.40 -35.24 -8.13
CA ILE A 327 -12.76 -35.00 -7.61
C ILE A 327 -13.43 -36.32 -7.21
N ARG A 328 -13.20 -37.38 -7.98
CA ARG A 328 -13.76 -38.72 -7.73
C ARG A 328 -13.12 -39.47 -6.56
N ASP A 329 -11.99 -38.98 -6.03
CA ASP A 329 -11.28 -39.58 -4.90
C ASP A 329 -11.60 -38.84 -3.57
N LEU A 330 -12.63 -38.00 -3.58
CA LEU A 330 -13.18 -37.35 -2.38
C LEU A 330 -14.17 -38.27 -1.67
N ASP A 331 -14.35 -38.05 -0.36
CA ASP A 331 -15.25 -38.86 0.46
C ASP A 331 -16.71 -38.75 -0.02
N ASP A 332 -17.47 -39.82 0.17
CA ASP A 332 -18.88 -39.89 -0.23
C ASP A 332 -19.70 -38.76 0.41
N GLY A 333 -20.58 -38.14 -0.38
CA GLY A 333 -21.44 -37.05 0.08
C GLY A 333 -20.83 -35.64 0.03
N LEU A 334 -19.52 -35.51 -0.24
CA LEU A 334 -18.89 -34.19 -0.47
C LEU A 334 -19.19 -33.63 -1.86
N VAL A 335 -19.50 -34.49 -2.82
CA VAL A 335 -19.83 -34.13 -4.21
C VAL A 335 -21.16 -34.78 -4.56
N GLU A 336 -22.15 -33.97 -4.98
CA GLU A 336 -23.52 -34.45 -5.26
C GLU A 336 -23.57 -35.48 -6.40
N ASP A 337 -22.87 -35.21 -7.50
CA ASP A 337 -22.73 -36.13 -8.63
C ASP A 337 -21.26 -36.21 -9.07
N PRO A 338 -20.46 -37.13 -8.52
CA PRO A 338 -19.06 -37.32 -8.92
C PRO A 338 -18.91 -37.86 -10.35
N ALA A 339 -19.94 -38.52 -10.90
CA ALA A 339 -19.87 -39.18 -12.20
C ALA A 339 -19.85 -38.17 -13.36
N GLN A 340 -20.43 -36.99 -13.17
CA GLN A 340 -20.41 -35.91 -14.17
C GLN A 340 -18.99 -35.41 -14.51
N TYR A 341 -18.02 -35.58 -13.60
CA TYR A 341 -16.64 -35.13 -13.80
C TYR A 341 -15.83 -36.18 -14.55
N ALA A 342 -14.94 -35.75 -15.46
CA ALA A 342 -14.03 -36.67 -16.14
C ALA A 342 -13.14 -37.45 -15.13
N LYS A 343 -12.72 -38.66 -15.48
CA LYS A 343 -11.91 -39.52 -14.58
C LYS A 343 -10.60 -38.88 -14.10
N GLY A 344 -10.03 -37.97 -14.91
CA GLY A 344 -8.82 -37.23 -14.59
C GLY A 344 -9.05 -35.84 -13.99
N ALA A 345 -10.31 -35.42 -13.76
CA ALA A 345 -10.62 -34.08 -13.26
C ALA A 345 -10.13 -33.90 -11.81
N THR A 346 -9.43 -32.79 -11.58
CA THR A 346 -8.81 -32.40 -10.31
C THR A 346 -9.62 -31.34 -9.58
N MET A 347 -9.39 -31.19 -8.28
CA MET A 347 -10.01 -30.13 -7.48
C MET A 347 -9.59 -28.71 -7.93
N VAL A 348 -8.45 -28.59 -8.58
CA VAL A 348 -7.93 -27.35 -9.13
C VAL A 348 -8.11 -27.35 -10.65
N GLY A 349 -8.76 -26.32 -11.19
CA GLY A 349 -9.05 -26.16 -12.61
C GLY A 349 -10.54 -26.25 -12.93
N ASP A 350 -10.91 -25.82 -14.14
CA ASP A 350 -12.28 -25.87 -14.70
C ASP A 350 -13.38 -25.26 -13.82
N GLY A 351 -13.00 -24.42 -12.83
CA GLY A 351 -13.93 -23.77 -11.93
C GLY A 351 -14.63 -24.73 -10.98
N PHE A 352 -14.04 -25.89 -10.64
CA PHE A 352 -14.61 -26.77 -9.62
C PHE A 352 -14.78 -26.04 -8.27
N ALA A 353 -15.91 -26.29 -7.60
CA ALA A 353 -16.24 -25.67 -6.32
C ALA A 353 -15.58 -26.43 -5.17
N VAL A 354 -14.36 -26.02 -4.78
CA VAL A 354 -13.68 -26.59 -3.62
C VAL A 354 -14.28 -25.98 -2.36
N THR A 355 -15.15 -26.74 -1.70
CA THR A 355 -15.89 -26.27 -0.52
C THR A 355 -15.03 -26.32 0.74
N TYR A 356 -15.45 -25.57 1.75
CA TYR A 356 -14.88 -25.61 3.08
C TYR A 356 -14.82 -27.03 3.65
N ASP A 357 -15.91 -27.80 3.55
CA ASP A 357 -16.00 -29.15 4.11
C ASP A 357 -15.08 -30.15 3.39
N MET A 358 -14.91 -30.01 2.06
CA MET A 358 -13.91 -30.80 1.32
C MET A 358 -12.50 -30.52 1.82
N LEU A 359 -12.16 -29.26 2.07
CA LEU A 359 -10.84 -28.89 2.59
C LEU A 359 -10.66 -29.39 4.02
N ASP A 360 -11.71 -29.31 4.84
CA ASP A 360 -11.69 -29.76 6.22
C ASP A 360 -11.45 -31.27 6.35
N SER A 361 -12.08 -32.07 5.47
CA SER A 361 -11.90 -33.54 5.45
C SER A 361 -10.49 -33.96 5.01
N LEU A 362 -9.84 -33.15 4.17
CA LEU A 362 -8.47 -33.41 3.70
C LEU A 362 -7.40 -33.07 4.75
N VAL A 363 -7.72 -32.24 5.74
CA VAL A 363 -6.83 -32.00 6.87
C VAL A 363 -6.97 -33.18 7.82
N LYS A 364 -6.01 -34.11 7.76
CA LYS A 364 -5.88 -35.16 8.77
C LYS A 364 -5.87 -34.49 10.14
N ASP A 365 -6.80 -34.87 11.02
CA ASP A 365 -6.66 -34.55 12.43
C ASP A 365 -5.26 -34.99 12.83
N ARG A 366 -4.48 -34.06 13.39
CA ARG A 366 -3.36 -34.46 14.22
C ARG A 366 -3.99 -35.16 15.42
N GLY A 367 -4.35 -36.43 15.24
CA GLY A 367 -4.87 -37.29 16.27
C GLY A 367 -3.98 -37.12 17.49
N GLY A 368 -4.62 -36.88 18.63
CA GLY A 368 -3.94 -36.72 19.89
C GLY A 368 -2.83 -37.75 20.02
N LEU A 369 -1.61 -37.27 20.16
CA LEU A 369 -0.60 -38.02 20.88
C LEU A 369 -1.13 -38.16 22.31
N GLU A 370 -2.00 -39.16 22.53
CA GLU A 370 -2.05 -39.83 23.81
C GLU A 370 -0.62 -40.26 24.10
N TRP A 371 0.02 -39.55 25.01
CA TRP A 371 1.13 -40.08 25.78
C TRP A 371 0.61 -41.31 26.53
N ARG A 372 0.57 -42.47 25.86
CA ARG A 372 0.56 -43.76 26.54
C ARG A 372 1.92 -43.89 27.20
N GLY A 373 1.99 -43.36 28.42
CA GLY A 373 3.08 -43.59 29.34
C GLY A 373 3.35 -45.09 29.39
N ILE A 374 4.59 -45.44 29.04
CA ILE A 374 5.16 -46.75 29.30
C ILE A 374 5.23 -46.88 30.82
N LEU A 375 4.15 -47.38 31.43
CA LEU A 375 4.19 -48.01 32.74
C LEU A 375 4.80 -49.40 32.54
N GLY A 376 6.14 -49.43 32.51
CA GLY A 376 6.90 -50.64 32.78
C GLY A 376 6.63 -51.05 34.23
N ARG A 377 5.94 -52.18 34.39
CA ARG A 377 5.75 -52.90 35.65
C ARG A 377 7.11 -53.18 36.31
N GLY A 378 7.15 -53.03 37.63
CA GLY A 378 8.31 -53.33 38.44
C GLY A 378 8.72 -54.80 38.42
N ARG A 379 10.01 -55.01 38.63
CA ARG A 379 10.53 -55.68 39.82
C ARG A 379 11.92 -55.14 40.13
#